data_AF-A0A0A9YDD1-F1
#
_entry.id   AF-A0A0A9YDD1-F1
#
_cell.length_a   1.000
_cell.length_b   1.000
_cell.length_c   1.000
_cell.angle_alpha   90.00
_cell.angle_beta   90.00
_cell.angle_gamma   90.00
#
_symmetry.space_group_name_H-M   'P 1'
#
loop_
_entity.id
_entity.type
_entity.pdbx_description
1 polymer ?
#
loop_
_entity_poly.entity_id
_entity_poly.type
_entity_poly.pdbx_seq_one_letter_code
_entity_poly.pdbx_strand_id
1 'polypeptide(L)'
;MVDKLYKDVTPNVRVEISKVLGPASILFKRDVCTKYFLPIVRTFFKDETMDVRCEIVTSCAQIMEVLTPQQILTQIVPLVVELNKDKSWRVRRRVLLLYPSLAQILGPKTFEKRLLTDVAATFHDHNQTPRSTMCEISPKFIQIFGLRWF
;
A
#
# COMPACT_ATOMS: atom_id res chain seq x y z
N MET A 1 -10.43 18.64 13.84
CA MET A 1 -9.98 19.63 12.82
C MET A 1 -9.49 18.91 11.56
N VAL A 2 -8.54 17.97 11.66
CA VAL A 2 -8.11 17.11 10.53
C VAL A 2 -9.26 16.29 9.93
N ASP A 3 -10.27 15.93 10.73
CA ASP A 3 -11.41 15.13 10.24
C ASP A 3 -12.23 15.77 9.12
N LYS A 4 -12.18 17.10 9.00
CA LYS A 4 -12.85 17.82 7.92
C LYS A 4 -12.06 17.76 6.62
N LEU A 5 -10.72 17.66 6.69
CA LEU A 5 -9.84 17.76 5.54
C LEU A 5 -9.76 16.45 4.76
N TYR A 6 -9.81 15.28 5.42
CA TYR A 6 -9.84 14.00 4.70
C TYR A 6 -11.20 13.70 4.05
N LYS A 7 -12.24 14.46 4.40
CA LYS A 7 -13.58 14.42 3.79
C LYS A 7 -13.86 15.66 2.93
N ASP A 8 -12.84 16.43 2.61
CA ASP A 8 -13.02 17.67 1.85
C ASP A 8 -13.57 17.35 0.46
N VAL A 9 -14.51 18.16 -0.01
CA VAL A 9 -15.11 18.01 -1.34
C VAL A 9 -14.07 18.22 -2.44
N THR A 10 -13.03 19.01 -2.16
CA THR A 10 -11.96 19.35 -3.08
C THR A 10 -10.93 18.22 -3.12
N PRO A 11 -10.75 17.52 -4.26
CA PRO A 11 -9.82 16.39 -4.34
C PRO A 11 -8.39 16.75 -3.98
N ASN A 12 -7.92 17.95 -4.38
CA ASN A 12 -6.56 18.40 -4.09
C ASN A 12 -6.29 18.53 -2.59
N VAL A 13 -7.28 18.91 -1.78
CA VAL A 13 -7.12 18.95 -0.32
C VAL A 13 -6.93 17.54 0.23
N ARG A 14 -7.70 16.57 -0.26
CA ARG A 14 -7.55 15.15 0.11
C ARG A 14 -6.20 14.59 -0.31
N VAL A 15 -5.70 14.96 -1.49
CA VAL A 15 -4.35 14.61 -1.97
C VAL A 15 -3.29 15.12 -0.99
N GLU A 16 -3.33 16.40 -0.60
CA GLU A 16 -2.33 16.94 0.32
C GLU A 16 -2.39 16.27 1.71
N ILE A 17 -3.58 15.96 2.22
CA ILE A 17 -3.70 15.20 3.47
C ILE A 17 -3.12 13.79 3.32
N SER A 18 -3.37 13.11 2.20
CA SER A 18 -2.85 11.76 1.98
C SER A 18 -1.32 11.70 1.98
N LYS A 19 -0.63 12.75 1.51
CA LYS A 19 0.84 12.89 1.58
C LYS A 19 1.34 13.12 3.00
N VAL A 20 0.62 13.91 3.81
CA VAL A 20 1.04 14.26 5.17
C VAL A 20 0.94 13.08 6.14
N LEU A 21 0.02 12.13 5.92
CA LEU A 21 -0.19 11.01 6.84
C LEU A 21 1.04 10.11 7.04
N GLY A 22 1.88 9.93 6.01
CA GLY A 22 3.09 9.11 6.07
C GLY A 22 4.16 9.71 7.00
N PRO A 23 4.66 10.92 6.73
CA PRO A 23 5.61 11.60 7.63
C PRO A 23 5.04 11.80 9.04
N ALA A 24 3.74 12.11 9.14
CA ALA A 24 3.09 12.28 10.43
C ALA A 24 3.08 10.98 11.26
N SER A 25 2.98 9.80 10.65
CA SER A 25 2.87 8.55 11.41
C SER A 25 4.10 8.26 12.25
N ILE A 26 5.27 8.76 11.85
CA ILE A 26 6.54 8.64 12.57
C ILE A 26 6.55 9.50 13.84
N LEU A 27 5.84 10.63 13.83
CA LEU A 27 5.76 11.57 14.96
C LEU A 27 4.79 11.10 16.06
N PHE A 28 3.84 10.22 15.71
CA PHE A 28 2.81 9.75 16.61
C PHE A 28 3.09 8.32 17.10
N LYS A 29 2.68 8.02 18.35
CA LYS A 29 2.75 6.64 18.88
C LYS A 29 1.79 5.73 18.10
N ARG A 30 2.13 4.43 18.03
CA ARG A 30 1.34 3.38 17.34
C ARG A 30 -0.16 3.44 17.63
N ASP A 31 -0.56 3.67 18.88
CA ASP A 31 -1.97 3.68 19.27
C ASP A 31 -2.77 4.80 18.56
N VAL A 32 -2.13 5.95 18.36
CA VAL A 32 -2.71 7.09 17.64
C VAL A 32 -2.87 6.74 16.16
N CYS A 33 -1.83 6.18 15.53
CA CYS A 33 -1.88 5.76 14.13
C CYS A 33 -2.94 4.66 13.91
N THR A 34 -3.05 3.72 14.83
CA THR A 34 -4.05 2.65 14.78
C THR A 34 -5.48 3.22 14.91
N LYS A 35 -5.69 4.10 15.89
CA LYS A 35 -7.02 4.63 16.20
C LYS A 35 -7.52 5.65 15.18
N TYR A 36 -6.64 6.51 14.67
CA TYR A 36 -7.03 7.65 13.85
C TYR A 36 -6.56 7.56 12.39
N PHE A 37 -5.36 7.03 12.11
CA PHE A 37 -4.83 7.06 10.75
C PHE A 37 -5.37 5.90 9.91
N LEU A 38 -5.45 4.69 10.47
CA LEU A 38 -5.97 3.53 9.73
C LEU A 38 -7.39 3.73 9.17
N PRO A 39 -8.36 4.33 9.90
CA PRO A 39 -9.66 4.67 9.32
C PRO A 39 -9.57 5.62 8.12
N ILE A 40 -8.67 6.60 8.16
CA ILE A 40 -8.44 7.55 7.06
C ILE A 40 -7.80 6.83 5.87
N VAL A 41 -6.78 5.99 6.11
CA VAL A 41 -6.15 5.14 5.09
C VAL A 41 -7.20 4.28 4.37
N ARG A 42 -8.08 3.61 5.12
CA ARG A 42 -9.18 2.82 4.53
C ARG A 42 -10.11 3.66 3.66
N THR A 43 -10.41 4.87 4.11
CA THR A 43 -11.27 5.81 3.35
C THR A 43 -10.58 6.19 2.04
N PHE A 44 -9.32 6.61 2.11
CA PHE A 44 -8.55 7.04 0.94
C PHE A 44 -8.18 5.93 -0.03
N PHE A 45 -8.03 4.69 0.43
CA PHE A 45 -7.87 3.53 -0.46
C PHE A 45 -9.11 3.33 -1.35
N LYS A 46 -10.28 3.83 -0.93
CA LYS A 46 -11.53 3.75 -1.68
C LYS A 46 -11.95 5.09 -2.29
N ASP A 47 -11.06 6.10 -2.26
CA ASP A 47 -11.38 7.42 -2.80
C ASP A 47 -11.65 7.32 -4.30
N GLU A 48 -12.62 8.07 -4.80
CA GLU A 48 -12.93 8.14 -6.23
C GLU A 48 -11.78 8.72 -7.05
N THR A 49 -11.01 9.63 -6.44
CA THR A 49 -9.90 10.34 -7.07
C THR A 49 -8.66 9.46 -7.09
N MET A 50 -8.17 9.16 -8.29
CA MET A 50 -6.98 8.34 -8.50
C MET A 50 -5.75 8.87 -7.76
N ASP A 51 -5.53 10.19 -7.77
CA ASP A 51 -4.34 10.79 -7.14
C ASP A 51 -4.36 10.60 -5.61
N VAL A 52 -5.54 10.70 -4.98
CA VAL A 52 -5.68 10.38 -3.55
C VAL A 52 -5.28 8.93 -3.27
N ARG A 53 -5.75 7.99 -4.10
CA ARG A 53 -5.39 6.56 -3.98
C ARG A 53 -3.88 6.34 -4.19
N CYS A 54 -3.26 6.99 -5.18
CA CYS A 54 -1.82 6.90 -5.43
C CYS A 54 -0.97 7.40 -4.25
N GLU A 55 -1.33 8.57 -3.71
CA GLU A 55 -0.57 9.22 -2.65
C GLU A 55 -0.75 8.51 -1.30
N ILE A 56 -1.96 8.03 -0.98
CA ILE A 56 -2.14 7.26 0.26
C ILE A 56 -1.40 5.92 0.24
N VAL A 57 -1.31 5.24 -0.90
CA VAL A 57 -0.52 4.01 -1.02
C VAL A 57 0.96 4.30 -0.77
N THR A 58 1.46 5.44 -1.25
CA THR A 58 2.83 5.89 -0.99
C THR A 58 3.06 6.16 0.50
N SER A 59 2.19 6.94 1.15
CA SER A 59 2.24 7.19 2.59
C SER A 59 2.06 5.94 3.45
N CYS A 60 1.30 4.96 2.94
CA CYS A 60 1.07 3.71 3.66
C CYS A 60 2.37 2.96 3.96
N ALA A 61 3.41 3.10 3.13
CA ALA A 61 4.72 2.51 3.39
C ALA A 61 5.28 2.94 4.76
N GLN A 62 5.26 4.24 5.05
CA GLN A 62 5.74 4.82 6.31
C GLN A 62 4.79 4.51 7.48
N ILE A 63 3.47 4.47 7.22
CA ILE A 63 2.48 4.09 8.24
C ILE A 63 2.70 2.65 8.71
N MET A 64 3.09 1.74 7.81
CA MET A 64 3.37 0.35 8.20
C MET A 64 4.57 0.22 9.15
N GLU A 65 5.54 1.12 9.12
CA GLU A 65 6.72 1.06 9.99
C GLU A 65 6.37 1.18 11.48
N VAL A 66 5.25 1.84 11.82
CA VAL A 66 4.81 1.99 13.21
C VAL A 66 3.81 0.93 13.67
N LEU A 67 3.24 0.15 12.74
CA LEU A 67 2.25 -0.89 13.03
C LEU A 67 2.91 -2.23 13.38
N THR A 68 2.15 -3.12 14.02
CA THR A 68 2.61 -4.51 14.20
C THR A 68 2.36 -5.33 12.92
N PRO A 69 3.14 -6.40 12.68
CA PRO A 69 2.89 -7.31 11.56
C PRO A 69 1.45 -7.85 11.53
N GLN A 70 0.86 -8.13 12.70
CA GLN A 70 -0.51 -8.60 12.80
C GLN A 70 -1.53 -7.54 12.37
N GLN A 71 -1.30 -6.27 12.70
CA GLN A 71 -2.14 -5.16 12.23
C GLN A 71 -2.00 -4.98 10.72
N ILE A 72 -0.80 -5.05 10.17
CA ILE A 72 -0.57 -4.94 8.72
C ILE A 72 -1.29 -6.09 7.99
N LEU A 73 -1.14 -7.32 8.47
CA LEU A 73 -1.78 -8.50 7.92
C LEU A 73 -3.32 -8.42 7.93
N THR A 74 -3.91 -7.87 9.00
CA THR A 74 -5.38 -7.84 9.17
C THR A 74 -6.04 -6.58 8.62
N GLN A 75 -5.31 -5.46 8.55
CA GLN A 75 -5.87 -4.14 8.24
C GLN A 75 -5.42 -3.58 6.91
N ILE A 76 -4.18 -3.86 6.48
CA ILE A 76 -3.59 -3.27 5.26
C ILE A 76 -3.65 -4.26 4.10
N VAL A 77 -3.24 -5.51 4.32
CA VAL A 77 -3.19 -6.54 3.27
C VAL A 77 -4.50 -6.69 2.51
N PRO A 78 -5.70 -6.73 3.13
CA PRO A 78 -6.96 -6.83 2.38
C PRO A 78 -7.18 -5.64 1.42
N LEU A 79 -6.79 -4.43 1.84
CA LEU A 79 -6.94 -3.22 1.03
C LEU A 79 -5.93 -3.18 -0.12
N VAL A 80 -4.71 -3.68 0.11
CA VAL A 80 -3.67 -3.84 -0.92
C VAL A 80 -4.12 -4.81 -2.00
N VAL A 81 -4.71 -5.95 -1.62
CA VAL A 81 -5.28 -6.93 -2.57
C VAL A 81 -6.41 -6.32 -3.40
N GLU A 82 -7.26 -5.50 -2.78
CA GLU A 82 -8.32 -4.75 -3.48
C GLU A 82 -7.73 -3.76 -4.50
N LEU A 83 -6.76 -2.92 -4.07
CA LEU A 83 -6.11 -1.93 -4.94
C LEU A 83 -5.21 -2.52 -6.02
N ASN A 84 -4.70 -3.75 -5.85
CA ASN A 84 -3.95 -4.42 -6.92
C ASN A 84 -4.83 -4.70 -8.16
N LYS A 85 -6.16 -4.61 -8.01
CA LYS A 85 -7.16 -4.74 -9.08
C LYS A 85 -7.76 -3.39 -9.49
N ASP A 86 -7.16 -2.28 -9.06
CA ASP A 86 -7.67 -0.94 -9.37
C ASP A 86 -7.75 -0.70 -10.88
N LYS A 87 -8.78 0.04 -11.31
CA LYS A 87 -8.97 0.42 -12.72
C LYS A 87 -7.79 1.20 -13.30
N SER A 88 -7.11 2.00 -12.48
CA SER A 88 -5.95 2.79 -12.89
C SER A 88 -4.65 2.01 -12.71
N TRP A 89 -3.93 1.81 -13.81
CA TRP A 89 -2.59 1.21 -13.78
C TRP A 89 -1.61 2.01 -12.90
N ARG A 90 -1.83 3.32 -12.71
CA ARG A 90 -0.99 4.15 -11.83
C ARG A 90 -1.13 3.73 -10.37
N VAL A 91 -2.35 3.47 -9.92
CA VAL A 91 -2.62 2.97 -8.57
C VAL A 91 -2.03 1.56 -8.42
N ARG A 92 -2.29 0.66 -9.38
CA ARG A 92 -1.70 -0.69 -9.38
C ARG A 92 -0.17 -0.63 -9.28
N ARG A 93 0.48 0.22 -10.08
CA ARG A 93 1.93 0.45 -9.99
C ARG A 93 2.37 0.88 -8.59
N ARG A 94 1.68 1.84 -7.96
CA ARG A 94 2.00 2.28 -6.59
C ARG A 94 1.89 1.13 -5.59
N VAL A 95 0.87 0.30 -5.74
CA VAL A 95 0.65 -0.89 -4.90
C VAL A 95 1.80 -1.88 -5.07
N LEU A 96 2.25 -2.17 -6.30
CA LEU A 96 3.40 -3.07 -6.54
C LEU A 96 4.66 -2.64 -5.80
N LEU A 97 4.95 -1.34 -5.77
CA LEU A 97 6.11 -0.80 -5.06
C LEU A 97 6.05 -1.01 -3.54
N LEU A 98 4.87 -1.32 -2.99
CA LEU A 98 4.67 -1.64 -1.57
C LEU A 98 4.95 -3.12 -1.24
N TYR A 99 4.82 -4.03 -2.21
CA TYR A 99 4.92 -5.47 -1.94
C TYR A 99 6.27 -5.93 -1.37
N PRO A 100 7.44 -5.40 -1.79
CA PRO A 100 8.71 -5.80 -1.17
C PRO A 100 8.75 -5.52 0.34
N SER A 101 8.23 -4.37 0.79
CA SER A 101 8.11 -4.04 2.21
C SER A 101 7.15 -4.99 2.93
N LEU A 102 6.03 -5.34 2.29
CA LEU A 102 5.10 -6.33 2.83
C LEU A 102 5.74 -7.72 2.95
N ALA A 103 6.52 -8.15 1.96
CA ALA A 103 7.25 -9.41 2.01
C ALA A 103 8.26 -9.44 3.15
N GLN A 104 8.99 -8.35 3.36
CA GLN A 104 9.95 -8.23 4.45
C GLN A 104 9.28 -8.29 5.83
N ILE A 105 8.15 -7.59 5.99
CA ILE A 105 7.43 -7.51 7.28
C ILE A 105 6.71 -8.82 7.61
N LEU A 106 6.03 -9.42 6.64
CA LEU A 106 5.21 -10.63 6.85
C LEU A 106 6.06 -11.91 6.84
N GLY A 107 7.25 -11.85 6.25
CA GLY A 107 8.12 -12.98 6.02
C GLY A 107 7.61 -13.93 4.92
N PRO A 108 8.48 -14.83 4.43
CA PRO A 108 8.21 -15.59 3.21
C PRO A 108 6.92 -16.40 3.23
N LYS A 109 6.74 -17.23 4.27
CA LYS A 109 5.58 -18.14 4.39
C LYS A 109 4.24 -17.40 4.39
N THR A 110 4.15 -16.30 5.13
CA THR A 110 2.90 -15.54 5.26
C THR A 110 2.61 -14.76 3.97
N PHE A 111 3.65 -14.14 3.39
CA PHE A 111 3.51 -13.41 2.14
C PHE A 111 3.08 -14.34 1.00
N GLU A 112 3.73 -15.51 0.86
CA GLU A 112 3.36 -16.52 -0.14
C GLU A 112 1.88 -16.90 -0.04
N LYS A 113 1.43 -17.23 1.18
CA LYS A 113 0.05 -17.63 1.45
C LYS A 113 -0.99 -16.53 1.15
N ARG A 114 -0.61 -15.26 1.23
CA ARG A 114 -1.56 -14.14 1.23
C ARG A 114 -1.54 -13.27 -0.01
N LEU A 115 -0.37 -13.15 -0.66
CA LEU A 115 -0.12 -12.11 -1.65
C LEU A 115 0.54 -12.64 -2.94
N LEU A 116 1.10 -13.86 -2.94
CA LEU A 116 1.80 -14.37 -4.12
C LEU A 116 0.89 -14.49 -5.34
N THR A 117 -0.36 -14.91 -5.16
CA THR A 117 -1.33 -14.99 -6.26
C THR A 117 -1.59 -13.60 -6.87
N ASP A 118 -1.70 -12.55 -6.06
CA ASP A 118 -1.90 -11.19 -6.54
C ASP A 118 -0.67 -10.64 -7.26
N VAL A 119 0.53 -10.96 -6.75
CA VAL A 119 1.78 -10.62 -7.44
C VAL A 119 1.87 -11.34 -8.78
N ALA A 120 1.55 -12.65 -8.81
CA ALA A 120 1.57 -13.46 -10.02
C ALA A 120 0.59 -12.92 -11.10
N ALA A 121 -0.59 -12.46 -10.70
CA ALA A 121 -1.57 -11.86 -11.60
C ALA A 121 -1.02 -10.62 -12.34
N THR A 122 -0.05 -9.92 -11.75
CA THR A 122 0.54 -8.71 -12.31
C THR A 122 1.40 -8.99 -13.55
N PHE A 123 1.98 -10.19 -13.68
CA PHE A 123 2.71 -10.58 -14.90
C PHE A 123 1.81 -10.62 -16.13
N HIS A 124 0.50 -10.74 -15.92
CA HIS A 124 -0.53 -10.73 -16.96
C HIS A 124 -1.30 -9.41 -17.03
N ASP A 125 -0.82 -8.33 -16.39
CA ASP A 125 -1.46 -7.02 -16.46
C ASP A 125 -1.52 -6.51 -17.91
N HIS A 126 -2.71 -6.06 -18.31
CA HIS A 126 -2.98 -5.53 -19.66
C HIS A 126 -2.13 -4.29 -19.97
N ASN A 127 -1.83 -3.48 -18.96
CA ASN A 127 -0.95 -2.34 -19.10
C ASN A 127 0.51 -2.78 -18.92
N GLN A 128 1.41 -2.27 -19.77
CA GLN A 128 2.82 -2.63 -19.71
C GLN A 128 3.50 -2.17 -18.41
N THR A 129 3.06 -1.05 -17.81
CA THR A 129 3.79 -0.45 -16.69
C THR A 129 3.79 -1.33 -15.44
N PRO A 130 2.66 -1.87 -14.95
CA PRO A 130 2.67 -2.83 -13.84
C PRO A 130 3.60 -4.04 -14.10
N ARG A 131 3.58 -4.60 -15.31
CA ARG A 131 4.50 -5.70 -15.71
C ARG A 131 5.96 -5.28 -15.63
N SER A 132 6.31 -4.11 -16.16
CA SER A 132 7.67 -3.57 -16.09
C SER A 132 8.10 -3.30 -14.64
N THR A 133 7.19 -2.81 -13.80
CA THR A 133 7.47 -2.58 -12.38
C THR A 133 7.69 -3.88 -11.63
N MET A 134 7.04 -5.00 -12.00
CA MET A 134 7.39 -6.31 -11.43
C MET A 134 8.84 -6.70 -11.71
N CYS A 135 9.32 -6.48 -12.94
CA CYS A 135 10.73 -6.71 -13.26
C CYS A 135 11.66 -5.81 -12.41
N GLU A 136 11.29 -4.53 -12.22
CA GLU A 136 12.04 -3.56 -11.41
C GLU A 136 12.16 -3.99 -9.94
N ILE A 137 11.09 -4.52 -9.34
CA ILE A 137 11.09 -4.90 -7.92
C ILE A 137 11.52 -6.34 -7.65
N SER A 138 11.59 -7.20 -8.67
CA SER A 138 12.00 -8.61 -8.55
C SER A 138 13.32 -8.84 -7.80
N PRO A 139 14.37 -8.02 -7.96
CA PRO A 139 15.60 -8.16 -7.17
C PRO A 139 15.37 -8.10 -5.66
N LYS A 140 14.41 -7.28 -5.17
CA LYS A 140 14.08 -7.20 -3.74
C LYS A 140 13.42 -8.48 -3.24
N PHE A 141 12.59 -9.11 -4.07
CA PHE A 141 12.03 -10.42 -3.71
C PHE A 141 13.09 -11.50 -3.69
N ILE A 142 14.03 -11.51 -4.64
CA ILE A 142 15.15 -12.46 -4.62
C ILE A 142 15.98 -12.31 -3.33
N GLN A 143 16.18 -11.09 -2.84
CA GLN A 143 16.86 -10.86 -1.55
C GLN A 143 16.10 -11.46 -0.36
N ILE A 144 14.76 -11.53 -0.42
CA ILE A 144 13.91 -12.02 0.68
C ILE A 144 13.67 -13.53 0.59
N PHE A 145 13.43 -14.05 -0.60
CA PHE A 145 13.00 -15.43 -0.87
C PHE A 145 14.15 -16.33 -1.39
N GLY A 146 15.26 -15.73 -1.82
CA GLY A 146 16.34 -16.43 -2.51
C GLY A 146 15.89 -16.99 -3.86
N LEU A 147 16.46 -18.14 -4.23
CA LEU A 147 16.15 -18.82 -5.49
C LEU A 147 14.69 -19.28 -5.60
N ARG A 148 13.95 -19.34 -4.49
CA ARG A 148 12.52 -19.73 -4.47
C ARG A 148 11.60 -18.72 -5.16
N TRP A 149 12.12 -17.55 -5.50
CA TRP A 149 11.40 -16.55 -6.29
C TRP A 149 11.20 -16.95 -7.75
N PHE A 150 12.11 -17.78 -8.29
CA PHE A 150 12.02 -18.36 -9.63
C PHE A 150 11.39 -19.75 -9.58
#